data_AF-A0A5J4W1M0-F1
#
_entry.id   AF-A0A5J4W1M0-F1
#
_cell.length_a   1.000
_cell.length_b   1.000
_cell.length_c   1.000
_cell.angle_alpha   90.00
_cell.angle_beta   90.00
_cell.angle_gamma   90.00
#
_symmetry.space_group_name_H-M   'P 1'
#
loop_
_entity.id
_entity.type
_entity.pdbx_description
1 polymer ?
#
loop_
_entity_poly.entity_id
_entity_poly.type
_entity_poly.pdbx_seq_one_letter_code
_entity_poly.pdbx_strand_id
1 'polypeptide(L)'
;RETETIHEFQDVVLYALGQLANNDYALEYLMEQQNVIIEHIAPIINSFSTKFISSSTSLQLENQIPSRNVVIGAIHLLQPLLKDNPTLCKQVQYYPGLGTSIVSLTNFTRMKTDEQRNSSKSAQIRKWSSQCIEQMKINDKSILLTMVSEWKYLAVNITSVACAGGNEIEDPKTIEEGLRSILEIYECLLNGNKEYSEQPRMLRDVQIEVEEEGANEDIEANLYHSTVMDDQVQWLTEMCLNKMINQEIY
;
A
#
# COMPACT_ATOMS: atom_id res chain seq x y z
N ARG A 1 -12.58 19.38 -22.73
CA ARG A 1 -13.98 18.96 -22.95
C ARG A 1 -14.05 17.49 -23.35
N GLU A 2 -13.54 17.07 -24.50
CA GLU A 2 -13.56 15.63 -24.88
C GLU A 2 -12.78 14.72 -23.91
N THR A 3 -11.59 15.14 -23.48
CA THR A 3 -10.78 14.39 -22.50
C THR A 3 -11.45 14.26 -21.14
N GLU A 4 -12.14 15.31 -20.71
CA GLU A 4 -12.88 15.36 -19.45
C GLU A 4 -14.07 14.38 -19.47
N THR A 5 -14.86 14.37 -20.55
CA THR A 5 -15.96 13.41 -20.73
C THR A 5 -15.48 11.96 -20.82
N ILE A 6 -14.29 11.72 -21.37
CA ILE A 6 -13.70 10.37 -21.42
C ILE A 6 -13.31 9.90 -20.01
N HIS A 7 -12.68 10.76 -19.21
CA HIS A 7 -12.31 10.41 -17.84
C HIS A 7 -13.54 10.20 -16.93
N GLU A 8 -14.60 11.00 -17.09
CA GLU A 8 -15.86 10.79 -16.38
C GLU A 8 -16.50 9.45 -16.77
N PHE A 9 -16.48 9.08 -18.05
CA PHE A 9 -17.00 7.79 -18.48
C PHE A 9 -16.16 6.62 -17.94
N GLN A 10 -14.83 6.71 -18.01
CA GLN A 10 -13.91 5.70 -17.48
C GLN A 10 -14.10 5.48 -15.98
N ASP A 11 -14.25 6.56 -15.21
CA ASP A 11 -14.56 6.52 -13.78
C ASP A 11 -15.80 5.67 -13.51
N VAL A 12 -16.94 6.05 -14.13
CA VAL A 12 -18.22 5.36 -13.91
C VAL A 12 -18.14 3.89 -14.32
N VAL A 13 -17.49 3.57 -15.44
CA VAL A 13 -17.36 2.19 -15.92
C VAL A 13 -16.52 1.35 -14.96
N LEU A 14 -15.31 1.80 -14.59
CA LEU A 14 -14.43 1.03 -13.72
C LEU A 14 -15.04 0.84 -12.34
N TYR A 15 -15.66 1.89 -11.79
CA TYR A 15 -16.34 1.78 -10.51
C TYR A 15 -17.53 0.82 -10.56
N ALA A 16 -18.36 0.89 -11.61
CA ALA A 16 -19.48 -0.02 -11.81
C ALA A 16 -19.03 -1.48 -11.98
N LEU A 17 -17.95 -1.73 -12.73
CA LEU A 17 -17.37 -3.07 -12.85
C LEU A 17 -16.88 -3.60 -11.50
N GLY A 18 -16.21 -2.77 -10.70
CA GLY A 18 -15.80 -3.15 -9.34
C GLY A 18 -17.00 -3.46 -8.44
N GLN A 19 -18.11 -2.73 -8.57
CA GLN A 19 -19.35 -3.04 -7.85
C GLN A 19 -19.99 -4.36 -8.32
N LEU A 20 -20.00 -4.60 -9.63
CA LEU A 20 -20.53 -5.82 -10.23
C LEU A 20 -19.72 -7.05 -9.82
N ALA A 21 -18.41 -6.91 -9.59
CA ALA A 21 -17.56 -7.99 -9.09
C ALA A 21 -17.95 -8.54 -7.71
N ASN A 22 -18.91 -7.92 -7.01
CA ASN A 22 -19.54 -8.49 -5.80
C ASN A 22 -20.59 -9.57 -6.12
N ASN A 23 -20.99 -9.72 -7.38
CA ASN A 23 -21.87 -10.79 -7.84
C ASN A 23 -21.03 -11.93 -8.42
N ASP A 24 -21.21 -13.15 -7.94
CA ASP A 24 -20.38 -14.30 -8.30
C ASP A 24 -20.35 -14.57 -9.82
N TYR A 25 -21.48 -14.43 -10.53
CA TYR A 25 -21.54 -14.64 -11.98
C TYR A 25 -20.80 -13.55 -12.75
N ALA A 26 -20.93 -12.30 -12.33
CA ALA A 26 -20.21 -11.20 -12.95
C ALA A 26 -18.70 -11.28 -12.64
N LEU A 27 -18.34 -11.69 -11.43
CA LEU A 27 -16.95 -11.92 -11.04
C LEU A 27 -16.32 -13.00 -11.90
N GLU A 28 -16.98 -14.15 -12.07
CA GLU A 28 -16.50 -15.24 -12.93
C GLU A 28 -16.23 -14.73 -14.36
N TYR A 29 -17.16 -13.97 -14.94
CA TYR A 29 -16.97 -13.37 -16.26
C TYR A 29 -15.80 -12.38 -16.30
N LEU A 30 -15.63 -11.55 -15.27
CA LEU A 30 -14.51 -10.61 -15.19
C LEU A 30 -13.16 -11.33 -15.02
N MET A 31 -13.13 -12.45 -14.29
CA MET A 31 -11.93 -13.27 -14.13
C MET A 31 -11.49 -13.88 -15.46
N GLU A 32 -12.41 -14.29 -16.33
CA GLU A 32 -12.08 -14.72 -17.70
C GLU A 32 -11.37 -13.62 -18.51
N GLN A 33 -11.68 -12.35 -18.21
CA GLN A 33 -11.11 -11.18 -18.88
C GLN A 33 -9.93 -10.54 -18.10
N GLN A 34 -9.42 -11.18 -17.05
CA GLN A 34 -8.45 -10.58 -16.13
C GLN A 34 -7.19 -10.03 -16.84
N ASN A 35 -6.71 -10.69 -17.89
CA ASN A 35 -5.54 -10.24 -18.66
C ASN A 35 -5.80 -8.91 -19.38
N VAL A 36 -6.99 -8.75 -19.96
CA VAL A 36 -7.38 -7.52 -20.65
C VAL A 36 -7.62 -6.42 -19.62
N ILE A 37 -8.25 -6.76 -18.49
CA ILE A 37 -8.50 -5.81 -17.41
C ILE A 37 -7.18 -5.28 -16.86
N ILE A 38 -6.22 -6.15 -16.54
CA ILE A 38 -4.93 -5.74 -15.96
C ILE A 38 -4.14 -4.83 -16.90
N GLU A 39 -4.11 -5.15 -18.20
CA GLU A 39 -3.48 -4.32 -19.23
C GLU A 39 -4.11 -2.91 -19.32
N HIS A 40 -5.39 -2.78 -18.99
CA HIS A 40 -6.07 -1.48 -19.00
C HIS A 40 -5.87 -0.68 -17.71
N ILE A 41 -5.97 -1.32 -16.54
CA ILE A 41 -5.92 -0.62 -15.26
C ILE A 41 -4.50 -0.35 -14.76
N ALA A 42 -3.53 -1.19 -15.13
CA ALA A 42 -2.17 -1.03 -14.64
C ALA A 42 -1.50 0.28 -15.10
N PRO A 43 -1.61 0.72 -16.37
CA PRO A 43 -1.14 2.04 -16.79
C PRO A 43 -1.81 3.20 -16.06
N ILE A 44 -3.11 3.07 -15.74
CA ILE A 44 -3.87 4.06 -14.97
C ILE A 44 -3.27 4.21 -13.56
N ILE A 45 -3.10 3.09 -12.86
CA ILE A 45 -2.55 3.07 -11.49
C ILE A 45 -1.12 3.60 -11.48
N ASN A 46 -0.27 3.14 -12.41
CA ASN A 46 1.14 3.54 -12.50
C ASN A 46 1.32 5.02 -12.79
N SER A 47 0.60 5.54 -13.78
CA SER A 47 0.71 6.96 -14.17
C SER A 47 0.24 7.88 -13.03
N PHE A 48 -0.84 7.50 -12.35
CA PHE A 48 -1.34 8.24 -11.19
C PHE A 48 -0.34 8.20 -10.02
N SER A 49 0.18 7.03 -9.66
CA SER A 49 1.12 6.86 -8.56
C SER A 49 2.46 7.54 -8.81
N THR A 50 3.02 7.40 -10.02
CA THR A 50 4.29 8.04 -10.39
C THR A 50 4.20 9.56 -10.25
N LYS A 51 3.12 10.18 -10.73
CA LYS A 51 2.93 11.63 -10.54
C LYS A 51 2.79 11.99 -9.06
N PHE A 52 2.08 11.19 -8.27
CA PHE A 52 1.98 11.43 -6.83
C PHE A 52 3.36 11.50 -6.19
N ILE A 53 4.24 10.54 -6.49
CA ILE A 53 5.62 10.47 -5.99
C ILE A 53 6.48 11.63 -6.53
N SER A 54 6.39 11.94 -7.83
CA SER A 54 7.21 12.97 -8.50
C SER A 54 6.70 14.41 -8.34
N SER A 55 5.50 14.61 -7.79
CA SER A 55 4.89 15.94 -7.65
C SER A 55 5.61 16.90 -6.69
N SER A 56 6.74 16.48 -6.13
CA SER A 56 7.72 17.34 -5.46
C SER A 56 8.56 18.20 -6.43
N THR A 57 8.50 18.02 -7.77
CA THR A 57 9.49 18.71 -8.64
C THR A 57 9.13 19.09 -10.09
N SER A 58 7.91 18.94 -10.64
CA SER A 58 7.70 19.46 -12.02
C SER A 58 6.26 19.84 -12.45
N LEU A 59 6.19 20.96 -13.18
CA LEU A 59 5.04 21.53 -13.90
C LEU A 59 4.72 20.75 -15.19
N GLN A 60 4.44 19.45 -15.11
CA GLN A 60 4.00 18.69 -16.28
C GLN A 60 2.48 18.76 -16.49
N LEU A 61 2.11 18.91 -17.76
CA LEU A 61 0.78 19.09 -18.35
C LEU A 61 -0.32 18.25 -17.63
N GLU A 62 -1.28 18.89 -16.98
CA GLU A 62 -2.32 18.24 -16.17
C GLU A 62 -3.28 17.33 -16.95
N ASN A 63 -3.27 17.38 -18.29
CA ASN A 63 -4.30 16.78 -19.14
C ASN A 63 -4.13 15.28 -19.46
N GLN A 64 -3.11 14.60 -18.94
CA GLN A 64 -2.86 13.17 -19.21
C GLN A 64 -2.89 12.28 -17.97
N ILE A 65 -3.19 12.84 -16.80
CA ILE A 65 -3.21 12.06 -15.56
C ILE A 65 -4.64 11.59 -15.28
N PRO A 66 -4.83 10.30 -14.98
CA PRO A 66 -6.13 9.81 -14.53
C PRO A 66 -6.66 10.63 -13.35
N SER A 67 -7.96 10.90 -13.36
CA SER A 67 -8.58 11.56 -12.21
C SER A 67 -8.52 10.66 -10.97
N ARG A 68 -8.67 11.24 -9.77
CA ARG A 68 -8.76 10.46 -8.51
C ARG A 68 -9.85 9.40 -8.57
N ASN A 69 -10.95 9.67 -9.26
CA ASN A 69 -12.03 8.70 -9.34
C ASN A 69 -11.70 7.54 -10.28
N VAL A 70 -11.04 7.81 -11.42
CA VAL A 70 -10.60 6.76 -12.36
C VAL A 70 -9.65 5.79 -11.66
N VAL A 71 -8.69 6.28 -10.87
CA VAL A 71 -7.80 5.39 -10.09
C VAL A 71 -8.54 4.67 -8.96
N ILE A 72 -9.52 5.30 -8.30
CA ILE A 72 -10.38 4.60 -7.32
C ILE A 72 -11.12 3.45 -7.99
N GLY A 73 -11.77 3.69 -9.12
CA GLY A 73 -12.47 2.66 -9.89
C GLY A 73 -11.54 1.53 -10.31
N ALA A 74 -10.33 1.85 -10.79
CA ALA A 74 -9.32 0.88 -11.19
C ALA A 74 -8.90 -0.05 -10.04
N ILE A 75 -8.56 0.51 -8.87
CA ILE A 75 -8.10 -0.28 -7.71
C ILE A 75 -9.28 -1.01 -7.05
N HIS A 76 -10.46 -0.37 -7.02
CA HIS A 76 -11.69 -0.99 -6.55
C HIS A 76 -12.09 -2.20 -7.39
N LEU A 77 -11.87 -2.17 -8.71
CA LEU A 77 -12.06 -3.33 -9.59
C LEU A 77 -10.97 -4.38 -9.39
N LEU A 78 -9.70 -3.99 -9.19
CA LEU A 78 -8.60 -4.93 -8.98
C LEU A 78 -8.77 -5.77 -7.71
N GLN A 79 -9.24 -5.16 -6.63
CA GLN A 79 -9.37 -5.81 -5.32
C GLN A 79 -10.16 -7.13 -5.35
N PRO A 80 -11.42 -7.19 -5.84
CA PRO A 80 -12.18 -8.43 -5.89
C PRO A 80 -11.56 -9.44 -6.88
N LEU A 81 -10.89 -8.99 -7.94
CA LEU A 81 -10.24 -9.89 -8.89
C LEU A 81 -9.01 -10.60 -8.31
N LEU A 82 -8.34 -9.98 -7.35
CA LEU A 82 -7.20 -10.57 -6.62
C LEU A 82 -7.67 -11.61 -5.59
N LYS A 83 -8.91 -11.54 -5.13
CA LYS A 83 -9.42 -12.45 -4.11
C LYS A 83 -9.39 -13.89 -4.63
N ASP A 84 -8.75 -14.77 -3.87
CA ASP A 84 -8.60 -16.19 -4.18
C ASP A 84 -8.00 -16.47 -5.59
N ASN A 85 -7.20 -15.54 -6.11
CA ASN A 85 -6.64 -15.59 -7.46
C ASN A 85 -5.10 -15.45 -7.48
N PRO A 86 -4.37 -16.54 -7.18
CA PRO A 86 -2.90 -16.52 -7.14
C PRO A 86 -2.27 -16.23 -8.51
N THR A 87 -2.97 -16.54 -9.61
CA THR A 87 -2.47 -16.25 -10.96
C THR A 87 -2.42 -14.75 -11.22
N LEU A 88 -3.48 -14.02 -10.87
CA LEU A 88 -3.52 -12.57 -11.02
C LEU A 88 -2.53 -11.88 -10.06
N CYS A 89 -2.36 -12.40 -8.83
CA CYS A 89 -1.33 -11.87 -7.91
C CYS A 89 0.07 -11.92 -8.52
N LYS A 90 0.43 -13.04 -9.18
CA LYS A 90 1.70 -13.15 -9.91
C LYS A 90 1.77 -12.19 -11.08
N GLN A 91 0.68 -11.99 -11.82
CA GLN A 91 0.65 -11.00 -12.89
C GLN A 91 0.89 -9.58 -12.37
N VAL A 92 0.29 -9.21 -11.24
CA VAL A 92 0.57 -7.92 -10.58
C VAL A 92 2.04 -7.79 -10.21
N GLN A 93 2.65 -8.87 -9.72
CA GLN A 93 4.07 -8.90 -9.37
C GLN A 93 4.97 -8.65 -10.58
N TYR A 94 4.66 -9.26 -11.74
CA TYR A 94 5.47 -9.14 -12.95
C TYR A 94 5.11 -7.95 -13.84
N TYR A 95 3.95 -7.30 -13.63
CA TYR A 95 3.57 -6.13 -14.40
C TYR A 95 4.43 -4.92 -13.97
N PRO A 96 5.21 -4.32 -14.88
CA PRO A 96 6.19 -3.29 -14.51
C PRO A 96 5.59 -2.13 -13.72
N GLY A 97 6.10 -1.90 -12.51
CA GLY A 97 5.73 -0.78 -11.64
C GLY A 97 4.37 -0.89 -10.95
N LEU A 98 3.56 -1.92 -11.24
CA LEU A 98 2.22 -2.03 -10.67
C LEU A 98 2.24 -2.29 -9.16
N GLY A 99 3.02 -3.29 -8.73
CA GLY A 99 3.19 -3.59 -7.29
C GLY A 99 3.67 -2.37 -6.50
N THR A 100 4.75 -1.72 -6.95
CA THR A 100 5.28 -0.47 -6.35
C THR A 100 4.24 0.64 -6.31
N SER A 101 3.43 0.77 -7.36
CA SER A 101 2.39 1.80 -7.43
C SER A 101 1.27 1.55 -6.43
N ILE A 102 0.80 0.30 -6.30
CA ILE A 102 -0.20 -0.08 -5.31
C ILE A 102 0.33 0.15 -3.89
N VAL A 103 1.56 -0.29 -3.61
CA VAL A 103 2.23 -0.06 -2.31
C VAL A 103 2.30 1.44 -1.99
N SER A 104 2.74 2.28 -2.93
CA SER A 104 2.84 3.73 -2.70
C SER A 104 1.48 4.38 -2.43
N LEU A 105 0.40 3.86 -3.03
CA LEU A 105 -0.95 4.39 -2.88
C LEU A 105 -1.62 4.05 -1.54
N THR A 106 -1.10 3.09 -0.76
CA THR A 106 -1.55 2.86 0.62
C THR A 106 -1.29 4.09 1.52
N ASN A 107 -0.31 4.92 1.15
CA ASN A 107 0.04 6.17 1.83
C ASN A 107 -0.43 7.45 1.11
N PHE A 108 -1.33 7.33 0.13
CA PHE A 108 -1.74 8.47 -0.69
C PHE A 108 -2.20 9.66 0.16
N THR A 109 -1.52 10.80 -0.05
CA THR A 109 -1.71 12.11 0.61
C THR A 109 -1.72 12.10 2.14
N ARG A 110 -1.04 11.15 2.81
CA ARG A 110 -0.93 11.17 4.28
C ARG A 110 -0.13 12.36 4.82
N MET A 111 0.86 12.86 4.06
CA MET A 111 1.74 13.98 4.47
C MET A 111 1.37 15.37 3.90
N LYS A 112 0.14 15.55 3.39
CA LYS A 112 -0.33 16.85 2.86
C LYS A 112 -1.36 17.46 3.81
N THR A 113 -1.63 18.77 3.67
CA THR A 113 -2.54 19.55 4.54
C THR A 113 -3.86 18.83 4.85
N ASP A 114 -4.46 19.14 6.01
CA ASP A 114 -5.65 18.44 6.57
C ASP A 114 -6.79 18.22 5.55
N GLU A 115 -7.06 19.21 4.69
CA GLU A 115 -8.09 19.12 3.64
C GLU A 115 -7.79 18.04 2.58
N GLN A 116 -6.51 17.81 2.28
CA GLN A 116 -6.08 16.79 1.31
C GLN A 116 -6.00 15.40 1.95
N ARG A 117 -5.55 15.32 3.21
CA ARG A 117 -5.43 14.07 4.00
C ARG A 117 -6.79 13.39 4.21
N ASN A 118 -7.81 14.20 4.49
CA ASN A 118 -9.17 13.77 4.84
C ASN A 118 -10.17 13.84 3.69
N SER A 119 -9.72 14.06 2.46
CA SER A 119 -10.64 13.94 1.32
C SER A 119 -11.15 12.50 1.24
N SER A 120 -12.46 12.31 1.14
CA SER A 120 -13.10 10.99 1.05
C SER A 120 -12.53 10.12 -0.08
N LYS A 121 -12.00 10.77 -1.13
CA LYS A 121 -11.31 10.12 -2.25
C LYS A 121 -9.93 9.59 -1.86
N SER A 122 -9.14 10.36 -1.12
CA SER A 122 -7.82 9.90 -0.64
C SER A 122 -7.96 8.69 0.28
N ALA A 123 -8.93 8.73 1.20
CA ALA A 123 -9.21 7.59 2.08
C ALA A 123 -9.61 6.34 1.30
N GLN A 124 -10.41 6.47 0.22
CA GLN A 124 -10.76 5.36 -0.66
C GLN A 124 -9.56 4.79 -1.41
N ILE A 125 -8.68 5.63 -1.96
CA ILE A 125 -7.45 5.18 -2.63
C ILE A 125 -6.62 4.33 -1.67
N ARG A 126 -6.38 4.82 -0.45
CA ARG A 126 -5.63 4.07 0.57
C ARG A 126 -6.32 2.75 0.91
N LYS A 127 -7.62 2.79 1.24
CA LYS A 127 -8.40 1.61 1.61
C LYS A 127 -8.32 0.51 0.55
N TRP A 128 -8.64 0.84 -0.71
CA TRP A 128 -8.66 -0.16 -1.78
C TRP A 128 -7.25 -0.68 -2.11
N SER A 129 -6.23 0.19 -2.03
CA SER A 129 -4.83 -0.22 -2.22
C SER A 129 -4.38 -1.20 -1.13
N SER A 130 -4.63 -0.87 0.14
CA SER A 130 -4.31 -1.76 1.27
C SER A 130 -5.03 -3.10 1.16
N GLN A 131 -6.28 -3.11 0.71
CA GLN A 131 -7.00 -4.36 0.47
C GLN A 131 -6.42 -5.19 -0.68
N CYS A 132 -5.90 -4.56 -1.74
CA CYS A 132 -5.17 -5.28 -2.79
C CYS A 132 -3.89 -5.94 -2.23
N ILE A 133 -3.11 -5.22 -1.42
CA ILE A 133 -1.92 -5.76 -0.77
C ILE A 133 -2.27 -6.95 0.13
N GLU A 134 -3.35 -6.84 0.91
CA GLU A 134 -3.79 -7.94 1.77
C GLU A 134 -4.19 -9.18 0.97
N GLN A 135 -4.95 -9.02 -0.13
CA GLN A 135 -5.27 -10.16 -1.01
C GLN A 135 -3.99 -10.78 -1.61
N MET A 136 -3.01 -9.96 -1.99
CA MET A 136 -1.74 -10.45 -2.51
C MET A 136 -0.97 -11.29 -1.47
N LYS A 137 -0.86 -10.82 -0.22
CA LYS A 137 -0.20 -11.55 0.87
C LYS A 137 -0.92 -12.87 1.21
N ILE A 138 -2.26 -12.89 1.17
CA ILE A 138 -3.06 -14.09 1.41
C ILE A 138 -2.79 -15.15 0.34
N ASN A 139 -2.75 -14.76 -0.93
CA ASN A 139 -2.55 -15.69 -2.05
C ASN A 139 -1.10 -16.19 -2.17
N ASP A 140 -0.12 -15.34 -1.83
CA ASP A 140 1.30 -15.69 -1.93
C ASP A 140 2.08 -15.02 -0.80
N LYS A 141 2.35 -15.76 0.28
CA LYS A 141 3.14 -15.23 1.40
C LYS A 141 4.54 -14.78 1.00
N SER A 142 5.10 -15.34 -0.08
CA SER A 142 6.43 -14.95 -0.53
C SER A 142 6.47 -13.56 -1.16
N ILE A 143 5.32 -13.03 -1.59
CA ILE A 143 5.23 -11.70 -2.19
C ILE A 143 5.70 -10.61 -1.23
N LEU A 144 5.61 -10.86 0.09
CA LEU A 144 6.10 -9.95 1.11
C LEU A 144 7.59 -9.65 0.94
N LEU A 145 8.39 -10.64 0.53
CA LEU A 145 9.81 -10.44 0.27
C LEU A 145 10.03 -9.54 -0.93
N THR A 146 9.27 -9.73 -2.03
CA THR A 146 9.29 -8.82 -3.18
C THR A 146 8.82 -7.42 -2.80
N MET A 147 7.78 -7.30 -1.97
CA MET A 147 7.27 -6.03 -1.48
C MET A 147 8.36 -5.25 -0.74
N VAL A 148 9.13 -5.93 0.11
CA VAL A 148 10.24 -5.33 0.88
C VAL A 148 11.41 -4.99 -0.05
N SER A 149 11.92 -5.94 -0.83
CA SER A 149 13.15 -5.75 -1.61
C SER A 149 12.99 -4.86 -2.84
N GLU A 150 11.82 -4.88 -3.49
CA GLU A 150 11.60 -4.21 -4.78
C GLU A 150 10.61 -3.05 -4.69
N TRP A 151 9.59 -3.13 -3.82
CA TRP A 151 8.48 -2.17 -3.82
C TRP A 151 8.53 -1.16 -2.67
N LYS A 152 9.62 -1.17 -1.88
CA LYS A 152 9.85 -0.26 -0.74
C LYS A 152 8.72 -0.30 0.29
N TYR A 153 8.13 -1.48 0.48
CA TYR A 153 7.00 -1.65 1.39
C TYR A 153 7.35 -1.28 2.83
N LEU A 154 8.58 -1.54 3.27
CA LEU A 154 9.05 -1.14 4.60
C LEU A 154 9.05 0.39 4.77
N ALA A 155 9.80 1.15 3.94
CA ALA A 155 9.79 2.61 3.97
C ALA A 155 8.38 3.21 3.92
N VAL A 156 7.48 2.65 3.11
CA VAL A 156 6.09 3.11 3.06
C VAL A 156 5.39 2.87 4.40
N ASN A 157 5.53 1.71 5.04
CA ASN A 157 4.92 1.49 6.35
C ASN A 157 5.57 2.35 7.45
N ILE A 158 6.88 2.59 7.42
CA ILE A 158 7.57 3.51 8.35
C ILE A 158 6.98 4.93 8.22
N THR A 159 6.88 5.44 6.99
CA THR A 159 6.26 6.76 6.73
C THR A 159 4.81 6.82 7.23
N SER A 160 4.11 5.69 7.29
CA SER A 160 2.72 5.65 7.78
C SER A 160 2.57 5.69 9.29
N VAL A 161 3.62 5.35 10.03
CA VAL A 161 3.67 5.40 11.51
C VAL A 161 4.42 6.63 12.00
N ALA A 162 5.19 7.29 11.12
CA ALA A 162 5.94 8.50 11.40
C ALA A 162 5.04 9.66 11.85
N CYS A 163 5.10 9.99 13.13
CA CYS A 163 4.37 11.10 13.73
C CYS A 163 5.22 12.38 13.69
N ALA A 164 5.48 12.91 12.50
CA ALA A 164 6.22 14.17 12.36
C ALA A 164 5.46 15.32 13.06
N GLY A 165 5.90 15.69 14.28
CA GLY A 165 5.43 16.87 15.01
C GLY A 165 4.41 16.63 16.11
N GLY A 166 4.19 15.39 16.57
CA GLY A 166 3.33 15.10 17.74
C GLY A 166 1.87 15.54 17.58
N ASN A 167 1.39 15.64 16.34
CA ASN A 167 0.02 16.06 16.08
C ASN A 167 -0.90 14.85 16.16
N GLU A 168 -1.83 14.89 17.11
CA GLU A 168 -2.80 13.86 17.52
C GLU A 168 -3.87 13.51 16.44
N ILE A 169 -3.56 13.72 15.17
CA ILE A 169 -4.52 13.72 14.04
C ILE A 169 -4.39 12.48 13.17
N GLU A 170 -3.40 11.63 13.43
CA GLU A 170 -3.23 10.36 12.75
C GLU A 170 -4.37 9.40 13.14
N ASP A 171 -5.06 8.80 12.15
CA ASP A 171 -6.08 7.78 12.40
C ASP A 171 -5.41 6.56 13.09
N PRO A 172 -5.80 6.21 14.33
CA PRO A 172 -5.15 5.13 15.08
C PRO A 172 -5.13 3.80 14.31
N LYS A 173 -6.16 3.54 13.49
CA LYS A 173 -6.22 2.34 12.66
C LYS A 173 -5.14 2.31 11.58
N THR A 174 -4.79 3.47 11.03
CA THR A 174 -3.71 3.59 10.06
C THR A 174 -2.36 3.25 10.70
N ILE A 175 -2.10 3.76 11.90
CA ILE A 175 -0.88 3.47 12.66
C ILE A 175 -0.84 1.98 13.01
N GLU A 176 -1.95 1.43 13.50
CA GLU A 176 -2.10 0.00 13.80
C GLU A 176 -1.77 -0.88 12.58
N GLU A 177 -2.32 -0.56 11.41
CA GLU A 177 -2.05 -1.28 10.15
C GLU A 177 -0.58 -1.18 9.73
N GLY A 178 0.05 0.00 9.89
CA GLY A 178 1.46 0.21 9.62
C GLY A 178 2.37 -0.61 10.54
N LEU A 179 2.14 -0.53 11.85
CA LEU A 179 2.90 -1.29 12.87
C LEU A 179 2.74 -2.80 12.67
N ARG A 180 1.53 -3.29 12.37
CA ARG A 180 1.31 -4.71 12.05
C ARG A 180 2.10 -5.15 10.82
N SER A 181 2.13 -4.32 9.78
CA SER A 181 2.88 -4.62 8.55
C SER A 181 4.39 -4.67 8.82
N ILE A 182 4.92 -3.76 9.65
CA ILE A 182 6.32 -3.77 10.07
C ILE A 182 6.63 -5.06 10.85
N LEU A 183 5.80 -5.43 11.83
CA LEU A 183 5.95 -6.69 12.58
C LEU A 183 5.93 -7.91 11.67
N GLU A 184 4.99 -7.97 10.74
CA GLU A 184 4.87 -9.08 9.78
C GLU A 184 6.14 -9.23 8.95
N ILE A 185 6.75 -8.12 8.50
CA ILE A 185 8.03 -8.12 7.78
C ILE A 185 9.13 -8.74 8.66
N TYR A 186 9.29 -8.26 9.89
CA TYR A 186 10.31 -8.80 10.82
C TYR A 186 10.07 -10.27 11.13
N GLU A 187 8.84 -10.68 11.39
CA GLU A 187 8.50 -12.08 11.66
C GLU A 187 8.78 -12.98 10.45
N CYS A 188 8.48 -12.50 9.24
CA CYS A 188 8.75 -13.23 8.00
C CYS A 188 10.26 -13.44 7.80
N LEU A 189 11.06 -12.41 8.06
CA LEU A 189 12.52 -12.47 7.91
C LEU A 189 13.19 -13.32 9.00
N LEU A 190 12.68 -13.26 10.24
CA LEU A 190 13.26 -13.95 11.40
C LEU A 190 12.91 -15.43 11.47
N ASN A 191 11.66 -15.79 11.21
CA ASN A 191 11.22 -17.17 11.38
C ASN A 191 11.78 -18.09 10.29
N GLY A 192 12.36 -17.51 9.24
CA GLY A 192 12.90 -18.24 8.13
C GLY A 192 11.79 -18.86 7.29
N ASN A 193 11.72 -18.54 6.00
CA ASN A 193 11.11 -19.47 5.07
C ASN A 193 12.26 -20.33 4.54
N LYS A 194 12.19 -21.65 4.73
CA LYS A 194 13.19 -22.60 4.18
C LYS A 194 13.38 -22.44 2.67
N GLU A 195 12.41 -21.83 1.98
CA GLU A 195 12.44 -21.52 0.55
C GLU A 195 13.28 -20.28 0.19
N TYR A 196 13.67 -19.43 1.14
CA TYR A 196 14.35 -18.15 0.87
C TYR A 196 15.69 -18.06 1.60
N SER A 197 16.75 -18.53 0.94
CA SER A 197 18.13 -18.47 1.45
C SER A 197 18.69 -17.05 1.61
N GLU A 198 18.04 -16.02 1.04
CA GLU A 198 18.51 -14.63 1.06
C GLU A 198 18.07 -13.83 2.31
N GLN A 199 17.24 -14.43 3.17
CA GLN A 199 16.65 -13.74 4.33
C GLN A 199 17.66 -13.12 5.31
N PRO A 200 18.84 -13.71 5.62
CA PRO A 200 19.81 -13.06 6.50
C PRO A 200 20.34 -11.74 5.94
N ARG A 201 20.51 -11.66 4.62
CA ARG A 201 20.93 -10.41 3.95
C ARG A 201 19.79 -9.40 3.94
N MET A 202 18.58 -9.83 3.60
CA MET A 202 17.41 -8.95 3.59
C MET A 202 17.10 -8.38 4.98
N LEU A 203 17.27 -9.17 6.05
CA LEU A 203 17.11 -8.68 7.42
C LEU A 203 18.09 -7.55 7.73
N ARG A 204 19.35 -7.69 7.32
CA ARG A 204 20.35 -6.65 7.46
C ARG A 204 20.00 -5.40 6.64
N ASP A 205 19.55 -5.57 5.39
CA ASP A 205 19.16 -4.45 4.53
C ASP A 205 17.96 -3.70 5.14
N VAL A 206 16.99 -4.43 5.72
CA VAL A 206 15.85 -3.87 6.47
C VAL A 206 16.29 -3.10 7.71
N GLN A 207 17.27 -3.60 8.47
CA GLN A 207 17.81 -2.88 9.64
C GLN A 207 18.47 -1.57 9.24
N ILE A 208 19.26 -1.60 8.15
CA ILE A 208 19.89 -0.39 7.61
C ILE A 208 18.83 0.62 7.19
N GLU A 209 17.80 0.19 6.44
CA GLU A 209 16.71 1.07 6.01
C GLU A 209 15.96 1.69 7.21
N VAL A 210 15.71 0.90 8.26
CA VAL A 210 15.09 1.37 9.51
C VAL A 210 15.92 2.43 10.22
N GLU A 211 17.24 2.23 10.29
CA GLU A 211 18.16 3.20 10.90
C GLU A 211 18.27 4.48 10.05
N GLU A 212 18.39 4.33 8.72
CA GLU A 212 18.52 5.46 7.79
C GLU A 212 17.25 6.33 7.75
N GLU A 213 16.07 5.74 7.87
CA GLU A 213 14.79 6.46 7.89
C GLU A 213 14.42 7.00 9.30
N GLY A 214 15.21 6.72 10.34
CA GLY A 214 14.89 7.15 11.72
C GLY A 214 13.62 6.49 12.27
N ALA A 215 13.34 5.26 11.83
CA ALA A 215 12.09 4.58 12.12
C ALA A 215 11.93 4.24 13.60
N ASN A 216 13.03 4.06 14.34
CA ASN A 216 13.00 3.79 15.78
C ASN A 216 12.36 4.94 16.55
N GLU A 217 12.79 6.17 16.27
CA GLU A 217 12.26 7.38 16.90
C GLU A 217 10.79 7.60 16.53
N ASP A 218 10.45 7.38 15.26
CA ASP A 218 9.09 7.52 14.76
C ASP A 218 8.12 6.49 15.37
N ILE A 219 8.57 5.24 15.52
CA ILE A 219 7.79 4.19 16.19
C ILE A 219 7.70 4.50 17.69
N GLU A 220 8.80 4.86 18.36
CA GLU A 220 8.82 5.20 19.78
C GLU A 220 7.89 6.38 20.12
N ALA A 221 7.78 7.38 19.24
CA ALA A 221 6.86 8.50 19.42
C ALA A 221 5.39 8.05 19.57
N ASN A 222 5.02 6.89 18.99
CA ASN A 222 3.67 6.32 19.14
C ASN A 222 3.39 5.76 20.54
N LEU A 223 4.40 5.61 21.43
CA LEU A 223 4.18 5.29 22.85
C LEU A 223 3.56 6.46 23.62
N TYR A 224 3.77 7.69 23.15
CA TYR A 224 3.42 8.93 23.86
C TYR A 224 2.25 9.68 23.23
N HIS A 225 1.66 9.16 22.15
CA HIS A 225 0.43 9.68 21.58
C HIS A 225 -0.70 9.60 22.63
N SER A 226 -1.54 10.64 22.71
CA SER A 226 -2.40 10.95 23.88
C SER A 226 -3.38 9.84 24.31
N THR A 227 -4.00 10.03 25.49
CA THR A 227 -4.82 9.09 26.30
C THR A 227 -6.08 8.48 25.65
N VAL A 228 -6.21 8.56 24.32
CA VAL A 228 -7.35 8.06 23.52
C VAL A 228 -6.85 7.15 22.38
N MET A 229 -5.62 6.62 22.45
CA MET A 229 -5.23 5.50 21.59
C MET A 229 -5.60 4.17 22.23
N ASP A 230 -6.10 3.28 21.37
CA ASP A 230 -6.41 1.89 21.66
C ASP A 230 -5.17 1.21 22.26
N ASP A 231 -5.33 0.47 23.36
CA ASP A 231 -4.29 -0.34 24.00
C ASP A 231 -3.51 -1.17 22.96
N GLN A 232 -4.16 -1.49 21.84
CA GLN A 232 -3.60 -2.15 20.69
C GLN A 232 -2.42 -1.42 20.02
N VAL A 233 -2.47 -0.10 19.84
CA VAL A 233 -1.39 0.65 19.17
C VAL A 233 -0.15 0.65 20.06
N GLN A 234 -0.31 0.94 21.35
CA GLN A 234 0.80 0.91 22.30
C GLN A 234 1.45 -0.49 22.36
N TRP A 235 0.63 -1.54 22.46
CA TRP A 235 1.11 -2.91 22.48
C TRP A 235 1.88 -3.28 21.20
N LEU A 236 1.38 -2.88 20.02
CA LEU A 236 2.08 -3.11 18.74
C LEU A 236 3.40 -2.33 18.67
N THR A 237 3.44 -1.10 19.16
CA THR A 237 4.65 -0.28 19.24
C THR A 237 5.70 -0.95 20.10
N GLU A 238 5.35 -1.39 21.31
CA GLU A 238 6.24 -2.14 22.20
C GLU A 238 6.76 -3.42 21.54
N MET A 239 5.90 -4.15 20.83
CA MET A 239 6.33 -5.33 20.08
C MET A 239 7.32 -4.99 18.96
N CYS A 240 7.08 -3.91 18.19
CA CYS A 240 7.96 -3.48 17.12
C CYS A 240 9.36 -3.17 17.68
N LEU A 241 9.43 -2.31 18.68
CA LEU A 241 10.69 -1.89 19.31
C LEU A 241 11.43 -3.09 19.89
N ASN A 242 10.74 -4.00 20.58
CA ASN A 242 11.37 -5.22 21.10
C ASN A 242 11.94 -6.09 19.97
N LYS A 243 11.24 -6.20 18.83
CA LYS A 243 11.72 -6.98 17.68
C LYS A 243 12.89 -6.29 16.98
N MET A 244 12.96 -4.97 16.97
CA MET A 244 14.03 -4.20 16.35
C MET A 244 15.31 -4.20 17.22
N ILE A 245 15.18 -3.89 18.52
CA ILE A 245 16.30 -3.80 19.47
C ILE A 245 16.98 -5.16 19.70
N ASN A 246 16.20 -6.24 19.82
CA ASN A 246 16.78 -7.57 20.05
C ASN A 246 17.56 -8.12 18.84
N GLN A 247 17.69 -7.35 17.75
CA GLN A 247 18.39 -7.71 16.52
C GLN A 247 19.68 -6.90 16.29
N GLU A 248 20.00 -5.92 17.13
CA GLU A 248 21.26 -5.14 17.03
C GLU A 248 22.53 -5.93 17.42
N ILE A 249 22.41 -7.22 17.76
CA ILE A 249 23.47 -7.98 18.45
C ILE A 249 24.27 -8.96 17.55
N TYR A 250 24.05 -9.05 16.24
CA TYR A 250 24.80 -10.03 15.40
C TYR A 250 25.42 -9.48 14.12
#